data_AF-A0A6C0DBS4-F1
#
_entry.id   AF-A0A6C0DBS4-F1
#
_cell.length_a   1.000
_cell.length_b   1.000
_cell.length_c   1.000
_cell.angle_alpha   90.00
_cell.angle_beta   90.00
_cell.angle_gamma   90.00
#
_symmetry.space_group_name_H-M   'P 1'
#
loop_
_entity.id
_entity.type
_entity.pdbx_description
1 polymer ?
#
loop_
_entity_poly.entity_id
_entity_poly.type
_entity_poly.pdbx_seq_one_letter_code
_entity_poly.pdbx_strand_id
1 'polypeptide(L)'
;MTSLPLPLKVQTWSDDLRLPCVTDTTSLATTIESIKELHGPSIPFQSKHLPALKRNIWFALKRPRDKSRSGLLCVLPEVQACLYISGEQPTSKRPGPRVALMRMRVDPIFLNSTSGPTVFTATLSAADRHLWIEDVLQWKGRDVHDESFQDRWKLVTQWIEHYCLMDPRLLGGLEIEAAPWQPLNALALSAQNCDGVWELQCDEPGRRRLLWIANDDAEYSANAKGSGSGSYKTNTNTNPSTVPHIEELAAQEPPVAIAKREAGPDQWSLKKPDGTDLGRALIRKLDVSSALRSAKTPTVPVEIVWIEDFGKWEIRGIAK
;
A
#
# COMPACT_ATOMS: atom_id res chain seq x y z
N MET A 1 -2.41 -34.07 -0.38
CA MET A 1 -3.66 -33.33 -0.13
C MET A 1 -4.26 -32.96 -1.47
N THR A 2 -5.47 -33.44 -1.78
CA THR A 2 -6.21 -33.05 -2.98
C THR A 2 -6.76 -31.64 -2.78
N SER A 3 -6.32 -30.66 -3.58
CA SER A 3 -6.87 -29.31 -3.56
C SER A 3 -8.40 -29.36 -3.73
N LEU A 4 -9.15 -28.73 -2.83
CA LEU A 4 -10.60 -28.62 -2.99
C LEU A 4 -10.90 -27.92 -4.32
N PRO A 5 -11.65 -28.55 -5.25
CA PRO A 5 -11.98 -27.92 -6.51
C PRO A 5 -12.92 -26.74 -6.24
N LEU A 6 -12.43 -25.53 -6.45
CA LEU A 6 -13.27 -24.32 -6.42
C LEU A 6 -14.06 -24.24 -7.73
N PRO A 7 -15.40 -24.10 -7.71
CA PRO A 7 -16.16 -23.89 -8.93
C PRO A 7 -15.91 -22.47 -9.44
N LEU A 8 -15.24 -22.35 -10.58
CA LEU A 8 -14.80 -21.07 -11.15
C LEU A 8 -15.58 -20.71 -12.41
N LYS A 9 -15.96 -19.43 -12.52
CA LYS A 9 -16.45 -18.82 -13.76
C LYS A 9 -15.75 -17.49 -13.98
N VAL A 10 -15.26 -17.26 -15.19
CA VAL A 10 -14.68 -15.96 -15.56
C VAL A 10 -15.79 -14.91 -15.56
N GLN A 11 -15.63 -13.84 -14.78
CA GLN A 11 -16.58 -12.73 -14.71
C GLN A 11 -15.85 -11.40 -14.92
N THR A 12 -16.56 -10.46 -15.53
CA THR A 12 -16.11 -9.06 -15.60
C THR A 12 -16.22 -8.42 -14.22
N TRP A 13 -15.11 -7.87 -13.75
CA TRP A 13 -14.99 -7.21 -12.45
C TRP A 13 -15.27 -5.73 -12.55
N SER A 14 -14.52 -5.04 -13.41
CA SER A 14 -14.77 -3.68 -13.89
C SER A 14 -14.10 -3.51 -15.24
N ASP A 15 -14.67 -2.67 -16.09
CA ASP A 15 -14.17 -2.34 -17.42
C ASP A 15 -13.84 -3.60 -18.25
N ASP A 16 -12.57 -3.83 -18.59
CA ASP A 16 -12.10 -4.99 -19.33
C ASP A 16 -11.41 -6.06 -18.45
N LEU A 17 -11.28 -5.83 -17.13
CA LEU A 17 -10.68 -6.77 -16.20
C LEU A 17 -11.62 -7.97 -15.96
N ARG A 18 -11.17 -9.14 -16.41
CA ARG A 18 -11.89 -10.41 -16.25
C ARG A 18 -11.12 -11.35 -15.34
N LEU A 19 -11.74 -11.73 -14.22
CA LEU A 19 -11.13 -12.59 -13.22
C LEU A 19 -11.92 -13.90 -13.07
N PRO A 20 -11.25 -15.05 -12.85
CA PRO A 20 -11.93 -16.28 -12.47
C PRO A 20 -12.55 -16.11 -11.08
N CYS A 21 -13.87 -16.15 -11.00
CA CYS A 21 -14.61 -15.95 -9.76
C CYS A 21 -15.17 -17.26 -9.24
N VAL A 22 -15.13 -17.44 -7.92
CA VAL A 22 -15.78 -18.57 -7.24
C VAL A 22 -17.29 -18.38 -7.35
N THR A 23 -17.99 -19.32 -7.99
CA THR A 23 -19.45 -19.23 -8.20
C THR A 23 -20.27 -19.74 -7.03
N ASP A 24 -19.69 -20.62 -6.22
CA ASP A 24 -20.29 -21.14 -5.00
C ASP A 24 -19.28 -20.98 -3.86
N THR A 25 -19.59 -20.06 -2.95
CA THR A 25 -18.75 -19.73 -1.79
C THR A 25 -19.11 -20.56 -0.56
N THR A 26 -19.99 -21.57 -0.68
CA THR A 26 -20.43 -22.38 0.47
C THR A 26 -19.26 -23.07 1.16
N SER A 27 -18.30 -23.59 0.39
CA SER A 27 -17.07 -24.20 0.92
C SER A 27 -16.13 -23.20 1.60
N LEU A 28 -16.29 -21.90 1.35
CA LEU A 28 -15.51 -20.81 1.93
C LEU A 28 -16.31 -20.04 2.98
N ALA A 29 -17.55 -20.42 3.28
CA ALA A 29 -18.46 -19.62 4.10
C ALA A 29 -17.88 -19.35 5.50
N THR A 30 -17.31 -20.39 6.14
CA THR A 30 -16.64 -20.27 7.44
C THR A 30 -15.46 -19.31 7.38
N THR A 31 -14.60 -19.44 6.36
CA THR A 31 -13.42 -18.59 6.16
C THR A 31 -13.83 -17.14 5.87
N ILE A 32 -14.87 -16.93 5.06
CA ILE A 32 -15.40 -15.60 4.75
C ILE A 32 -15.97 -14.96 6.02
N GLU A 33 -16.75 -15.70 6.81
CA GLU A 33 -17.36 -15.15 8.02
C GLU A 33 -16.31 -14.83 9.08
N SER A 34 -15.29 -15.68 9.28
CA SER A 34 -14.20 -15.39 10.21
C SER A 34 -13.38 -14.15 9.81
N ILE A 35 -13.26 -13.91 8.50
CA ILE A 35 -12.47 -12.80 7.96
C ILE A 35 -13.31 -11.50 7.89
N LYS A 36 -14.63 -11.60 7.82
CA LYS A 36 -15.54 -10.45 7.71
C LYS A 36 -15.45 -9.52 8.92
N GLU A 37 -15.20 -10.07 10.11
CA GLU A 37 -14.96 -9.28 11.32
C GLU A 37 -13.71 -8.40 11.21
N LEU A 38 -12.72 -8.83 10.42
CA LEU A 38 -11.49 -8.09 10.18
C LEU A 38 -11.73 -6.88 9.26
N HIS A 39 -12.76 -6.91 8.40
CA HIS A 39 -13.11 -5.82 7.50
C HIS A 39 -13.92 -4.72 8.22
N GLY A 40 -13.27 -4.01 9.12
CA GLY A 40 -13.83 -2.82 9.74
C GLY A 40 -13.90 -1.65 8.73
N PRO A 41 -15.08 -1.07 8.43
CA PRO A 41 -15.13 0.06 7.51
C PRO A 41 -14.39 1.26 8.08
N SER A 42 -13.79 2.09 7.21
CA SER A 42 -13.17 3.35 7.61
C SER A 42 -14.23 4.29 8.22
N ILE A 43 -13.89 4.96 9.31
CA ILE A 43 -14.79 5.89 10.00
C ILE A 43 -14.66 7.28 9.36
N PRO A 44 -15.75 7.99 9.03
CA PRO A 44 -15.65 9.35 8.52
C PRO A 44 -14.83 10.26 9.45
N PHE A 45 -13.88 10.99 8.88
CA PHE A 45 -13.09 11.96 9.59
C PHE A 45 -13.98 13.11 10.12
N GLN A 46 -13.71 13.56 11.35
CA GLN A 46 -14.50 14.57 12.06
C GLN A 46 -13.56 15.43 12.90
N SER A 47 -13.95 16.66 13.20
CA SER A 47 -13.13 17.61 13.98
C SER A 47 -12.71 17.08 15.35
N LYS A 48 -13.49 16.17 15.95
CA LYS A 48 -13.16 15.50 17.22
C LYS A 48 -11.89 14.64 17.15
N HIS A 49 -11.44 14.26 15.95
CA HIS A 49 -10.23 13.48 15.73
C HIS A 49 -8.96 14.37 15.63
N LEU A 50 -9.10 15.69 15.47
CA LEU A 50 -7.96 16.62 15.37
C LEU A 50 -6.97 16.53 16.56
N PRO A 51 -7.42 16.38 17.83
CA PRO A 51 -6.48 16.21 18.93
C PRO A 51 -5.62 14.94 18.80
N ALA A 52 -6.18 13.85 18.26
CA ALA A 52 -5.45 12.59 18.08
C ALA A 52 -4.44 12.69 16.91
N LEU A 53 -4.80 13.40 15.84
CA LEU A 53 -3.90 13.67 14.71
C LEU A 53 -2.63 14.43 15.13
N LYS A 54 -2.74 15.33 16.11
CA LYS A 54 -1.61 16.12 16.60
C LYS A 54 -0.69 15.36 17.56
N ARG A 55 -1.21 14.34 18.26
CA ARG A 55 -0.49 13.64 19.33
C ARG A 55 0.19 12.36 18.85
N ASN A 56 -0.41 11.70 17.86
CA ASN A 56 0.00 10.36 17.44
C ASN A 56 0.69 10.39 16.09
N ILE A 57 1.34 9.28 15.74
CA ILE A 57 1.88 9.06 14.40
C ILE A 57 0.73 8.58 13.50
N TRP A 58 0.54 9.26 12.38
CA TRP A 58 -0.47 8.94 11.39
C TRP A 58 0.16 8.82 10.02
N PHE A 59 -0.38 7.90 9.25
CA PHE A 59 -0.08 7.70 7.84
C PHE A 59 -1.32 8.05 7.02
N ALA A 60 -1.09 8.53 5.80
CA ALA A 60 -2.13 8.86 4.85
C ALA A 60 -1.92 8.09 3.54
N LEU A 61 -3.02 7.63 2.97
CA LEU A 61 -3.07 6.98 1.67
C LEU A 61 -4.13 7.68 0.83
N LYS A 62 -3.74 8.19 -0.34
CA LYS A 62 -4.70 8.73 -1.30
C LYS A 62 -5.41 7.57 -1.98
N ARG A 63 -6.74 7.54 -1.92
CA ARG A 63 -7.52 6.56 -2.69
C ARG A 63 -7.48 6.93 -4.18
N PRO A 64 -7.38 5.93 -5.07
CA PRO A 64 -7.59 6.14 -6.49
C PRO A 64 -8.98 6.77 -6.76
N ARG A 65 -9.08 7.69 -7.72
CA ARG A 65 -10.35 8.34 -8.12
C ARG A 65 -11.22 7.47 -9.04
N ASP A 66 -10.77 6.26 -9.35
CA ASP A 66 -11.43 5.35 -10.27
C ASP A 66 -12.51 4.49 -9.58
N LYS A 67 -13.05 3.51 -10.32
CA LYS A 67 -13.97 2.50 -9.77
C LYS A 67 -13.24 1.40 -9.00
N SER A 68 -12.16 1.75 -8.30
CA SER A 68 -11.44 0.81 -7.47
C SER A 68 -12.33 0.23 -6.37
N ARG A 69 -12.07 -1.03 -6.03
CA ARG A 69 -12.84 -1.77 -5.04
C ARG A 69 -11.92 -2.08 -3.87
N SER A 70 -12.32 -1.69 -2.68
CA SER A 70 -11.68 -2.17 -1.45
C SER A 70 -12.16 -3.58 -1.14
N GLY A 71 -11.32 -4.37 -0.51
CA GLY A 71 -11.59 -5.75 -0.15
C GLY A 71 -10.42 -6.36 0.60
N LEU A 72 -10.34 -7.68 0.55
CA LEU A 72 -9.32 -8.45 1.25
C LEU A 72 -8.61 -9.38 0.28
N LEU A 73 -7.29 -9.45 0.36
CA LEU A 73 -6.51 -10.49 -0.28
C LEU A 73 -6.16 -11.56 0.76
N CYS A 74 -6.66 -12.78 0.55
CA CYS A 74 -6.50 -13.92 1.44
C CYS A 74 -5.58 -14.95 0.78
N VAL A 75 -4.43 -15.21 1.38
CA VAL A 75 -3.55 -16.33 1.03
C VAL A 75 -3.94 -17.51 1.89
N LEU A 76 -4.47 -18.56 1.28
CA LEU A 76 -5.07 -19.71 1.95
C LEU A 76 -4.25 -20.98 1.65
N PRO A 77 -3.33 -21.40 2.56
CA PRO A 77 -2.51 -22.60 2.35
C PRO A 77 -3.32 -23.90 2.20
N GLU A 78 -4.46 -24.01 2.89
CA GLU A 78 -5.35 -25.18 2.86
C GLU A 78 -5.87 -25.52 1.46
N VAL A 79 -6.12 -24.51 0.64
CA VAL A 79 -6.58 -24.64 -0.75
C VAL A 79 -5.49 -24.26 -1.77
N GLN A 80 -4.27 -23.94 -1.28
CA GLN A 80 -3.13 -23.49 -2.07
C GLN A 80 -3.48 -22.35 -3.06
N ALA A 81 -4.25 -21.37 -2.60
CA ALA A 81 -4.79 -20.31 -3.45
C ALA A 81 -4.70 -18.94 -2.80
N CYS A 82 -4.65 -17.91 -3.64
CA CYS A 82 -4.87 -16.52 -3.25
C CYS A 82 -6.26 -16.10 -3.72
N LEU A 83 -7.12 -15.67 -2.80
CA LEU A 83 -8.47 -15.21 -3.09
C LEU A 83 -8.57 -13.73 -2.78
N TYR A 84 -9.17 -12.96 -3.66
CA TYR A 84 -9.55 -11.59 -3.37
C TYR A 84 -11.06 -11.54 -3.12
N ILE A 85 -11.44 -11.05 -1.95
CA ILE A 85 -12.82 -10.95 -1.48
C ILE A 85 -13.21 -9.47 -1.50
N SER A 86 -14.16 -9.10 -2.35
CA SER A 86 -14.62 -7.72 -2.45
C SER A 86 -15.38 -7.29 -1.19
N GLY A 87 -15.11 -6.06 -0.73
CA GLY A 87 -15.85 -5.40 0.35
C GLY A 87 -17.21 -4.83 -0.05
N GLU A 88 -17.73 -5.18 -1.23
CA GLU A 88 -19.08 -4.81 -1.67
C GLU A 88 -20.14 -5.28 -0.66
N GLN A 89 -21.07 -4.38 -0.34
CA GLN A 89 -22.23 -4.75 0.46
C GLN A 89 -23.12 -5.74 -0.30
N PRO A 90 -23.68 -6.76 0.39
CA PRO A 90 -24.66 -7.65 -0.21
C PRO A 90 -25.83 -6.88 -0.84
N THR A 91 -26.31 -7.37 -1.97
CA THR A 91 -27.50 -6.84 -2.66
C THR A 91 -28.51 -7.97 -2.89
N SER A 92 -29.76 -7.64 -3.21
CA SER A 92 -30.78 -8.64 -3.56
C SER A 92 -30.37 -9.52 -4.75
N LYS A 93 -29.58 -8.97 -5.69
CA LYS A 93 -29.04 -9.71 -6.85
C LYS A 93 -27.79 -10.51 -6.53
N ARG A 94 -27.10 -10.19 -5.42
CA ARG A 94 -25.85 -10.82 -5.01
C ARG A 94 -25.78 -10.83 -3.47
N PRO A 95 -26.22 -11.91 -2.82
CA PRO A 95 -26.34 -11.98 -1.37
C PRO A 95 -25.00 -12.09 -0.62
N GLY A 96 -23.88 -12.22 -1.33
CA GLY A 96 -22.54 -12.32 -0.73
C GLY A 96 -21.47 -11.55 -1.51
N PRO A 97 -20.25 -11.43 -0.94
CA PRO A 97 -19.16 -10.74 -1.60
C PRO A 97 -18.72 -11.46 -2.87
N ARG A 98 -18.17 -10.71 -3.83
CA ARG A 98 -17.47 -11.32 -4.97
C ARG A 98 -16.15 -11.90 -4.50
N VAL A 99 -15.87 -13.14 -4.88
CA VAL A 99 -14.60 -13.81 -4.59
C VAL A 99 -13.90 -14.16 -5.91
N ALA A 100 -12.74 -13.54 -6.15
CA ALA A 100 -11.90 -13.83 -7.30
C ALA A 100 -10.70 -14.69 -6.89
N LEU A 101 -10.38 -15.68 -7.71
CA LEU A 101 -9.12 -16.40 -7.61
C LEU A 101 -8.01 -15.55 -8.26
N MET A 102 -7.07 -15.10 -7.45
CA MET A 102 -5.89 -14.37 -7.90
C MET A 102 -4.80 -15.39 -8.27
N ARG A 103 -4.48 -15.49 -9.56
CA ARG A 103 -3.47 -16.43 -10.11
C ARG A 103 -2.05 -15.95 -9.86
N MET A 104 -1.71 -15.76 -8.60
CA MET A 104 -0.43 -15.27 -8.13
C MET A 104 0.57 -16.42 -7.99
N ARG A 105 1.85 -16.15 -8.24
CA ARG A 105 2.91 -17.04 -7.78
C ARG A 105 3.29 -16.63 -6.38
N VAL A 106 3.10 -17.55 -5.44
CA VAL A 106 3.51 -17.39 -4.05
C VAL A 106 4.59 -18.42 -3.76
N ASP A 107 5.59 -18.04 -2.96
CA ASP A 107 6.61 -18.96 -2.49
C ASP A 107 5.96 -20.22 -1.87
N PRO A 108 6.32 -21.44 -2.31
CA PRO A 108 5.74 -22.67 -1.80
C PRO A 108 5.86 -22.84 -0.27
N ILE A 109 6.92 -22.29 0.34
CA ILE A 109 7.12 -22.33 1.79
C ILE A 109 6.02 -21.52 2.50
N PHE A 110 5.57 -20.41 1.88
CA PHE A 110 4.49 -19.59 2.41
C PHE A 110 3.12 -20.28 2.29
N LEU A 111 2.95 -21.16 1.29
CA LEU A 111 1.76 -21.98 1.08
C LEU A 111 1.79 -23.32 1.82
N ASN A 112 2.73 -23.53 2.75
CA ASN A 112 2.73 -24.72 3.58
C ASN A 112 1.44 -24.76 4.42
N SER A 113 0.72 -25.88 4.35
CA SER A 113 -0.58 -26.08 5.03
C SER A 113 -0.53 -25.85 6.54
N THR A 114 0.65 -25.94 7.17
CA THR A 114 0.82 -25.65 8.60
C THR A 114 0.91 -24.16 8.94
N SER A 115 1.11 -23.29 7.94
CA SER A 115 1.32 -21.85 8.17
C SER A 115 0.04 -21.09 8.51
N GLY A 116 -1.15 -21.63 8.29
CA GLY A 116 -2.40 -20.88 8.49
C GLY A 116 -2.61 -19.72 7.49
N PRO A 117 -3.80 -19.10 7.48
CA PRO A 117 -4.14 -18.08 6.49
C PRO A 117 -3.40 -16.75 6.72
N THR A 118 -3.12 -16.03 5.64
CA THR A 118 -2.66 -14.63 5.71
C THR A 118 -3.70 -13.75 5.02
N VAL A 119 -4.11 -12.67 5.69
CA VAL A 119 -5.20 -11.79 5.24
C VAL A 119 -4.71 -10.36 5.20
N PHE A 120 -4.75 -9.77 4.02
CA PHE A 120 -4.42 -8.37 3.76
C PHE A 120 -5.67 -7.55 3.47
N THR A 121 -5.68 -6.28 3.86
CA THR A 121 -6.58 -5.30 3.22
C THR A 121 -5.99 -4.91 1.88
N ALA A 122 -6.81 -4.84 0.84
CA ALA A 122 -6.33 -4.50 -0.48
C ALA A 122 -7.37 -3.74 -1.32
N THR A 123 -6.89 -2.85 -2.17
CA THR A 123 -7.71 -2.13 -3.14
C THR A 123 -7.34 -2.53 -4.56
N LEU A 124 -8.33 -3.02 -5.31
CA LEU A 124 -8.20 -3.41 -6.70
C LEU A 124 -8.69 -2.27 -7.60
N SER A 125 -7.75 -1.61 -8.28
CA SER A 125 -8.02 -0.71 -9.41
C SER A 125 -8.05 -1.50 -10.70
N ALA A 126 -9.22 -1.60 -11.31
CA ALA A 126 -9.34 -2.24 -12.62
C ALA A 126 -8.85 -1.35 -13.76
N ALA A 127 -9.01 -0.04 -13.63
CA ALA A 127 -8.59 0.93 -14.64
C ALA A 127 -7.07 0.94 -14.78
N ASP A 128 -6.35 0.99 -13.66
CA ASP A 128 -4.89 1.01 -13.64
C ASP A 128 -4.29 -0.40 -13.64
N ARG A 129 -5.14 -1.44 -13.63
CA ARG A 129 -4.75 -2.85 -13.47
C ARG A 129 -3.79 -3.05 -12.30
N HIS A 130 -4.11 -2.46 -11.16
CA HIS A 130 -3.30 -2.52 -9.95
C HIS A 130 -4.08 -3.13 -8.79
N LEU A 131 -3.42 -3.97 -8.01
CA LEU A 131 -3.86 -4.43 -6.69
C LEU A 131 -2.92 -3.88 -5.62
N TRP A 132 -3.39 -2.87 -4.91
CA TRP A 132 -2.67 -2.24 -3.82
C TRP A 132 -2.88 -3.03 -2.52
N ILE A 133 -1.80 -3.49 -1.89
CA ILE A 133 -1.82 -4.11 -0.57
C ILE A 133 -1.65 -3.03 0.49
N GLU A 134 -2.68 -2.80 1.30
CA GLU A 134 -2.76 -1.63 2.17
C GLU A 134 -2.34 -1.90 3.61
N ASP A 135 -2.53 -3.13 4.11
CA ASP A 135 -2.23 -3.53 5.49
C ASP A 135 -2.38 -5.06 5.61
N VAL A 136 -1.94 -5.63 6.73
CA VAL A 136 -2.16 -7.03 7.08
C VAL A 136 -2.99 -7.11 8.36
N LEU A 137 -3.97 -7.99 8.37
CA LEU A 137 -4.87 -8.23 9.52
C LEU A 137 -4.54 -9.55 10.21
N GLN A 138 -4.14 -10.55 9.42
CA GLN A 138 -3.72 -11.86 9.91
C GLN A 138 -2.46 -12.29 9.18
N TRP A 139 -1.46 -12.76 9.91
CA TRP A 139 -0.20 -13.25 9.36
C TRP A 139 0.02 -14.70 9.76
N LYS A 140 -0.05 -15.62 8.79
CA LYS A 140 0.19 -17.05 9.04
C LYS A 140 -0.63 -17.59 10.22
N GLY A 141 -1.94 -17.37 10.17
CA GLY A 141 -2.91 -17.78 11.18
C GLY A 141 -2.94 -16.91 12.43
N ARG A 142 -1.91 -16.09 12.69
CA ARG A 142 -1.82 -15.21 13.85
C ARG A 142 -2.52 -13.88 13.59
N ASP A 143 -3.39 -13.47 14.51
CA ASP A 143 -3.94 -12.12 14.49
C ASP A 143 -2.81 -11.10 14.75
N VAL A 144 -2.70 -10.11 13.87
CA VAL A 144 -1.73 -9.03 13.97
C VAL A 144 -2.40 -7.67 14.09
N HIS A 145 -3.72 -7.60 14.18
CA HIS A 145 -4.48 -6.34 14.25
C HIS A 145 -4.13 -5.51 15.51
N ASP A 146 -3.72 -6.18 16.58
CA ASP A 146 -3.27 -5.57 17.84
C ASP A 146 -1.79 -5.12 17.81
N GLU A 147 -1.12 -5.19 16.67
CA GLU A 147 0.22 -4.62 16.49
C GLU A 147 0.16 -3.17 15.99
N SER A 148 1.30 -2.47 16.03
CA SER A 148 1.40 -1.14 15.42
C SER A 148 1.23 -1.22 13.90
N PHE A 149 0.78 -0.14 13.26
CA PHE A 149 0.70 -0.13 11.80
C PHE A 149 2.06 -0.34 11.14
N GLN A 150 3.13 0.28 11.66
CA GLN A 150 4.48 0.08 11.12
C GLN A 150 4.93 -1.38 11.20
N ASP A 151 4.62 -2.11 12.27
CA ASP A 151 5.00 -3.51 12.39
C ASP A 151 4.21 -4.39 11.42
N ARG A 152 2.90 -4.16 11.28
CA ARG A 152 2.08 -4.79 10.24
C ARG A 152 2.59 -4.45 8.84
N TRP A 153 3.00 -3.20 8.60
CA TRP A 153 3.53 -2.76 7.32
C TRP A 153 4.84 -3.47 6.95
N LYS A 154 5.73 -3.75 7.91
CA LYS A 154 6.93 -4.57 7.67
C LYS A 154 6.57 -5.97 7.16
N LEU A 155 5.49 -6.56 7.65
CA LEU A 155 5.00 -7.86 7.17
C LEU A 155 4.46 -7.77 5.73
N VAL A 156 3.75 -6.69 5.40
CA VAL A 156 3.31 -6.41 4.02
C VAL A 156 4.51 -6.31 3.08
N THR A 157 5.50 -5.49 3.44
CA THR A 157 6.74 -5.33 2.66
C THR A 157 7.48 -6.66 2.53
N GLN A 158 7.63 -7.40 3.62
CA GLN A 158 8.24 -8.74 3.60
C GLN A 158 7.53 -9.68 2.62
N TRP A 159 6.20 -9.66 2.59
CA TRP A 159 5.44 -10.50 1.67
C TRP A 159 5.62 -10.10 0.21
N ILE A 160 5.53 -8.81 -0.10
CA ILE A 160 5.76 -8.30 -1.46
C ILE A 160 7.17 -8.66 -1.94
N GLU A 161 8.20 -8.43 -1.10
CA GLU A 161 9.60 -8.58 -1.51
C GLU A 161 10.09 -10.03 -1.56
N HIS A 162 9.55 -10.92 -0.71
CA HIS A 162 10.11 -12.26 -0.55
C HIS A 162 9.15 -13.40 -0.90
N TYR A 163 7.84 -13.19 -0.81
CA TYR A 163 6.86 -14.27 -0.96
C TYR A 163 5.97 -14.13 -2.19
N CYS A 164 5.75 -12.91 -2.68
CA CYS A 164 4.96 -12.63 -3.87
C CYS A 164 5.85 -12.53 -5.11
N LEU A 165 5.85 -13.57 -5.94
CA LEU A 165 6.61 -13.60 -7.18
C LEU A 165 5.76 -12.96 -8.29
N MET A 166 6.05 -11.69 -8.60
CA MET A 166 5.29 -10.93 -9.58
C MET A 166 5.45 -11.51 -10.99
N ASP A 167 4.34 -11.92 -11.60
CA ASP A 167 4.25 -12.28 -13.02
C ASP A 167 2.94 -11.71 -13.59
N PRO A 168 2.96 -10.48 -14.14
CA PRO A 168 1.77 -9.82 -14.67
C PRO A 168 1.04 -10.64 -15.73
N ARG A 169 1.74 -11.54 -16.44
CA ARG A 169 1.14 -12.37 -17.50
C ARG A 169 0.13 -13.37 -16.93
N LEU A 170 0.37 -13.87 -15.72
CA LEU A 170 -0.52 -14.83 -15.05
C LEU A 170 -1.76 -14.17 -14.46
N LEU A 171 -1.67 -12.87 -14.14
CA LEU A 171 -2.74 -12.09 -13.53
C LEU A 171 -3.54 -11.27 -14.55
N GLY A 172 -3.41 -11.55 -15.85
CA GLY A 172 -4.12 -10.80 -16.88
C GLY A 172 -3.67 -9.35 -16.96
N GLY A 173 -2.39 -9.08 -16.72
CA GLY A 173 -1.80 -7.74 -16.69
C GLY A 173 -2.01 -6.98 -15.40
N LEU A 174 -2.49 -7.62 -14.33
CA LEU A 174 -2.59 -7.00 -13.02
C LEU A 174 -1.21 -6.92 -12.36
N GLU A 175 -0.84 -5.73 -11.90
CA GLU A 175 0.33 -5.47 -11.07
C GLU A 175 -0.08 -5.47 -9.59
N ILE A 176 0.82 -5.89 -8.71
CA ILE A 176 0.56 -5.98 -7.28
C ILE A 176 1.68 -5.24 -6.58
N GLU A 177 1.31 -4.26 -5.77
CA GLU A 177 2.25 -3.38 -5.09
C GLU A 177 1.78 -3.08 -3.67
N ALA A 178 2.73 -2.70 -2.82
CA ALA A 178 2.39 -2.11 -1.53
C ALA A 178 1.75 -0.73 -1.76
N ALA A 179 0.65 -0.44 -1.09
CA ALA A 179 0.03 0.88 -1.13
C ALA A 179 1.03 1.97 -0.69
N PRO A 180 1.09 3.13 -1.38
CA PRO A 180 2.07 4.17 -1.11
C PRO A 180 1.65 5.01 0.11
N TRP A 181 1.67 4.42 1.30
CA TRP A 181 1.43 5.14 2.55
C TRP A 181 2.53 6.17 2.79
N GLN A 182 2.12 7.37 3.15
CA GLN A 182 3.03 8.46 3.48
C GLN A 182 2.75 8.95 4.91
N PRO A 183 3.77 9.37 5.66
CA PRO A 183 3.57 10.08 6.93
C PRO A 183 2.65 11.29 6.74
N LEU A 184 1.71 11.52 7.67
CA LEU A 184 0.72 12.59 7.56
C LEU A 184 1.36 13.99 7.42
N ASN A 185 2.51 14.21 8.04
CA ASN A 185 3.26 15.46 7.93
C ASN A 185 3.84 15.71 6.52
N ALA A 186 4.02 14.67 5.70
CA ALA A 186 4.42 14.82 4.30
C ALA A 186 3.33 15.50 3.47
N LEU A 187 2.05 15.32 3.83
CA LEU A 187 0.94 15.98 3.12
C LEU A 187 0.97 17.51 3.27
N ALA A 188 1.40 18.00 4.43
CA ALA A 188 1.43 19.44 4.73
C ALA A 188 2.37 20.23 3.81
N LEU A 189 3.43 19.58 3.32
CA LEU A 189 4.38 20.18 2.37
C LEU A 189 3.80 20.32 0.96
N SER A 190 2.69 19.65 0.67
CA SER A 190 2.05 19.59 -0.64
C SER A 190 0.68 20.28 -0.66
N ALA A 191 0.49 21.40 0.04
CA ALA A 191 -0.81 22.06 0.23
C ALA A 191 -1.66 22.28 -1.05
N GLN A 192 -1.07 22.21 -2.25
CA GLN A 192 -1.77 22.19 -3.54
C GLN A 192 -2.40 20.84 -3.96
N ASN A 193 -2.15 19.75 -3.24
CA ASN A 193 -2.50 18.37 -3.63
C ASN A 193 -3.42 17.64 -2.63
N CYS A 194 -3.95 18.34 -1.63
CA CYS A 194 -4.80 17.74 -0.60
C CYS A 194 -6.18 17.31 -1.11
N ASP A 195 -6.56 17.59 -2.36
CA ASP A 195 -7.84 17.18 -2.94
C ASP A 195 -8.02 15.66 -3.02
N GLY A 196 -9.26 15.21 -2.86
CA GLY A 196 -9.66 13.82 -3.07
C GLY A 196 -10.02 13.09 -1.78
N VAL A 197 -9.96 11.77 -1.85
CA VAL A 197 -10.34 10.88 -0.74
C VAL A 197 -9.08 10.24 -0.17
N TRP A 198 -8.93 10.38 1.13
CA TRP A 198 -7.77 9.93 1.87
C TRP A 198 -8.18 8.95 2.96
N GLU A 199 -7.41 7.88 3.11
CA GLU A 199 -7.43 7.05 4.30
C GLU A 199 -6.35 7.52 5.26
N LEU A 200 -6.68 7.62 6.54
CA LEU A 200 -5.74 7.93 7.61
C LEU A 200 -5.63 6.71 8.53
N GLN A 201 -4.41 6.21 8.71
CA GLN A 201 -4.11 5.07 9.56
C GLN A 201 -3.24 5.52 10.73
N CYS A 202 -3.74 5.33 11.95
CA CYS A 202 -2.97 5.58 13.17
C CYS A 202 -1.97 4.45 13.37
N ASP A 203 -0.79 4.77 13.88
CA ASP A 203 0.23 3.77 14.18
C ASP A 203 -0.09 2.94 15.44
N GLU A 204 -0.90 3.48 16.36
CA GLU A 204 -1.31 2.76 17.56
C GLU A 204 -2.13 1.48 17.25
N PRO A 205 -1.91 0.38 18.00
CA PRO A 205 -2.71 -0.84 17.96
C PRO A 205 -4.22 -0.65 18.02
N GLY A 206 -4.96 -1.49 17.28
CA GLY A 206 -6.44 -1.56 17.34
C GLY A 206 -7.17 -0.28 16.89
N ARG A 207 -6.46 0.70 16.32
CA ARG A 207 -7.08 1.93 15.81
C ARG A 207 -7.67 1.71 14.43
N ARG A 208 -8.94 2.07 14.29
CA ARG A 208 -9.66 2.07 13.02
C ARG A 208 -9.17 3.18 12.10
N ARG A 209 -9.17 2.91 10.80
CA ARG A 209 -8.91 3.91 9.75
C ARG A 209 -9.94 5.02 9.78
N LEU A 210 -9.49 6.22 9.45
CA LEU A 210 -10.36 7.36 9.19
C LEU A 210 -10.44 7.63 7.69
N LEU A 211 -11.63 7.95 7.19
CA LEU A 211 -11.85 8.37 5.82
C LEU A 211 -11.99 9.89 5.79
N TRP A 212 -11.03 10.58 5.19
CA TRP A 212 -11.09 12.02 4.99
C TRP A 212 -11.40 12.34 3.53
N ILE A 213 -12.51 13.02 3.29
CA ILE A 213 -12.87 13.55 1.97
C ILE A 213 -12.52 15.03 1.99
N ALA A 214 -11.49 15.39 1.25
CA ALA A 214 -10.98 16.74 1.16
C ALA A 214 -11.65 17.48 0.00
N ASN A 215 -12.20 18.66 0.31
CA ASN A 215 -13.05 19.47 -0.56
C ASN A 215 -14.37 18.77 -0.94
N ASP A 216 -15.38 19.54 -1.35
CA ASP A 216 -16.67 19.03 -1.83
C ASP A 216 -16.48 18.34 -3.20
N ASP A 217 -15.78 17.20 -3.23
CA ASP A 217 -15.83 16.24 -4.34
C ASP A 217 -17.27 15.70 -4.41
N ALA A 218 -18.13 16.47 -5.09
CA ALA A 218 -19.57 16.22 -5.18
C ALA A 218 -19.86 14.84 -5.81
N GLU A 219 -18.99 14.38 -6.72
CA GLU A 219 -19.08 13.04 -7.33
C GLU A 219 -18.87 11.91 -6.32
N TYR A 220 -17.92 12.04 -5.39
CA TYR A 220 -17.64 10.98 -4.41
C TYR A 220 -18.70 10.93 -3.31
N SER A 221 -19.22 12.10 -2.92
CA SER A 221 -20.33 12.22 -1.96
C SER A 221 -21.63 11.58 -2.44
N ALA A 222 -21.84 11.46 -3.75
CA ALA A 222 -22.99 10.77 -4.33
C ALA A 222 -22.86 9.24 -4.24
N ASN A 223 -21.67 8.69 -4.45
CA ASN A 223 -21.41 7.24 -4.37
C ASN A 223 -21.27 6.74 -2.92
N ALA A 224 -20.71 7.54 -2.01
CA ALA A 224 -20.61 7.18 -0.59
C ALA A 224 -21.98 7.01 0.10
N LYS A 225 -23.03 7.68 -0.41
CA LYS A 225 -24.40 7.57 0.11
C LYS A 225 -25.08 6.21 -0.21
N GLY A 226 -24.54 5.42 -1.13
CA GLY A 226 -25.03 4.06 -1.42
C GLY A 226 -24.61 3.01 -0.36
N SER A 227 -23.62 3.33 0.47
CA SER A 227 -23.10 2.46 1.54
C SER A 227 -23.66 2.89 2.90
N GLY A 228 -24.97 2.70 3.11
CA GLY A 228 -25.60 2.50 4.43
C GLY A 228 -25.10 3.29 5.64
N SER A 229 -24.83 4.60 5.52
CA SER A 229 -24.55 5.45 6.69
C SER A 229 -25.46 6.67 6.70
N GLY A 230 -26.03 6.97 7.87
CA GLY A 230 -27.05 8.00 8.06
C GLY A 230 -26.65 9.37 7.50
N SER A 231 -27.66 10.12 7.07
CA SER A 231 -27.57 11.49 6.57
C SER A 231 -26.90 12.41 7.61
N TYR A 232 -25.60 12.70 7.46
CA TYR A 232 -24.95 13.78 8.18
C TYR A 232 -25.08 15.08 7.38
N LYS A 233 -25.77 16.07 7.95
CA LYS A 233 -25.78 17.45 7.45
C LYS A 233 -24.44 18.08 7.78
N THR A 234 -23.60 18.33 6.79
CA THR A 234 -22.41 19.17 6.93
C THR A 234 -22.85 20.62 7.08
N ASN A 235 -22.57 21.21 8.25
CA ASN A 235 -22.75 22.64 8.51
C ASN A 235 -21.56 23.38 7.91
N THR A 236 -21.76 24.00 6.74
CA THR A 236 -20.78 24.86 6.07
C THR A 236 -20.83 26.26 6.69
N ASN A 237 -20.05 26.47 7.74
CA ASN A 237 -19.73 27.81 8.21
C ASN A 237 -18.27 27.84 8.68
N THR A 238 -17.37 28.24 7.79
CA THR A 238 -15.96 28.48 8.11
C THR A 238 -15.53 29.81 7.49
N ASN A 239 -15.24 30.77 8.36
CA ASN A 239 -14.49 31.97 8.04
C ASN A 239 -13.07 31.61 7.55
N PRO A 240 -12.48 32.40 6.64
CA PRO A 240 -11.12 32.18 6.18
C PRO A 240 -10.13 32.44 7.31
N SER A 241 -9.37 31.42 7.71
CA SER A 241 -8.28 31.55 8.68
C SER A 241 -6.98 31.81 7.94
N THR A 242 -6.32 32.92 8.28
CA THR A 242 -5.02 33.33 7.76
C THR A 242 -3.94 32.32 8.14
N VAL A 243 -3.27 31.74 7.15
CA VAL A 243 -2.16 30.79 7.31
C VAL A 243 -0.87 31.58 7.56
N PRO A 244 -0.03 31.24 8.56
CA PRO A 244 1.26 31.87 8.74
C PRO A 244 2.23 31.45 7.63
N HIS A 245 2.90 32.43 7.05
CA HIS A 245 3.94 32.29 6.04
C HIS A 245 5.15 31.56 6.64
N ILE A 246 5.46 30.36 6.13
CA ILE A 246 6.71 29.64 6.46
C ILE A 246 7.76 30.06 5.42
N GLU A 247 8.92 30.45 5.91
CA GLU A 247 10.08 30.88 5.12
C GLU A 247 10.56 29.78 4.17
N GLU A 248 10.82 30.22 2.95
CA GLU A 248 11.35 29.48 1.81
C GLU A 248 12.75 28.93 2.14
N LEU A 249 12.84 27.61 2.33
CA LEU A 249 14.11 26.90 2.50
C LEU A 249 14.92 27.00 1.20
N ALA A 250 15.90 27.91 1.22
CA ALA A 250 16.89 28.10 0.18
C ALA A 250 17.53 26.78 -0.25
N ALA A 251 17.78 26.65 -1.55
CA ALA A 251 18.44 25.53 -2.21
C ALA A 251 19.70 25.08 -1.46
N GLN A 252 19.58 24.05 -0.62
CA GLN A 252 20.72 23.36 -0.04
C GLN A 252 21.39 22.56 -1.17
N GLU A 253 22.70 22.76 -1.33
CA GLU A 253 23.51 21.98 -2.26
C GLU A 253 23.26 20.48 -2.05
N PRO A 254 23.21 19.67 -3.13
CA PRO A 254 22.94 18.25 -3.01
C PRO A 254 23.96 17.62 -2.05
N PRO A 255 23.51 16.81 -1.06
CA PRO A 255 24.42 16.24 -0.09
C PRO A 255 25.47 15.34 -0.77
N VAL A 256 26.73 15.49 -0.36
CA VAL A 256 27.85 14.69 -0.86
C VAL A 256 28.14 13.52 0.10
N ALA A 257 28.34 12.33 -0.46
CA ALA A 257 28.76 11.13 0.27
C ALA A 257 29.97 10.46 -0.39
N ILE A 258 30.59 9.51 0.30
CA ILE A 258 31.67 8.69 -0.19
C ILE A 258 31.11 7.32 -0.58
N ALA A 259 31.10 7.01 -1.88
CA ALA A 259 30.72 5.70 -2.40
C ALA A 259 31.90 4.74 -2.38
N LYS A 260 31.70 3.52 -1.88
CA LYS A 260 32.66 2.42 -1.90
C LYS A 260 32.09 1.23 -2.67
N ARG A 261 32.87 0.68 -3.60
CA ARG A 261 32.44 -0.48 -4.38
C ARG A 261 32.40 -1.74 -3.52
N GLU A 262 31.30 -2.49 -3.58
CA GLU A 262 31.15 -3.79 -2.95
C GLU A 262 31.46 -4.94 -3.93
N ALA A 263 31.63 -6.15 -3.39
CA ALA A 263 31.77 -7.35 -4.21
C ALA A 263 30.43 -7.68 -4.87
N GLY A 264 30.31 -7.41 -6.17
CA GLY A 264 29.10 -7.69 -6.94
C GLY A 264 28.96 -6.79 -8.18
N PRO A 265 28.00 -7.09 -9.06
CA PRO A 265 27.68 -6.24 -10.19
C PRO A 265 27.00 -4.95 -9.70
N ASP A 266 27.64 -3.80 -9.95
CA ASP A 266 27.13 -2.44 -9.70
C ASP A 266 26.60 -2.17 -8.28
N GLN A 267 27.20 -2.79 -7.26
CA GLN A 267 26.86 -2.54 -5.85
C GLN A 267 27.81 -1.54 -5.20
N TRP A 268 27.25 -0.52 -4.55
CA TRP A 268 27.98 0.55 -3.86
C TRP A 268 27.37 0.82 -2.48
N SER A 269 28.20 0.89 -1.45
CA SER A 269 27.83 1.42 -0.13
C SER A 269 28.20 2.89 -0.02
N LEU A 270 27.40 3.65 0.73
CA LEU A 270 27.57 5.08 0.96
C LEU A 270 27.94 5.35 2.40
N LYS A 271 28.91 6.24 2.60
CA LYS A 271 29.23 6.81 3.91
C LYS A 271 29.25 8.32 3.84
N LYS A 272 28.78 8.99 4.89
CA LYS A 272 29.01 10.42 5.06
C LYS A 272 30.51 10.71 5.25
N PRO A 273 30.97 11.95 5.02
CA PRO A 273 32.34 12.36 5.32
C PRO A 273 32.75 12.14 6.80
N ASP A 274 31.78 12.17 7.71
CA ASP A 274 31.98 11.87 9.15
C ASP A 274 32.12 10.37 9.47
N GLY A 275 32.00 9.49 8.47
CA GLY A 275 32.10 8.03 8.61
C GLY A 275 30.77 7.31 8.87
N THR A 276 29.66 8.04 9.08
CA THR A 276 28.33 7.46 9.27
C THR A 276 27.89 6.67 8.04
N ASP A 277 27.44 5.43 8.25
CA ASP A 277 26.96 4.57 7.18
C ASP A 277 25.56 4.99 6.73
N LEU A 278 25.40 5.17 5.41
CA LEU A 278 24.13 5.49 4.76
C LEU A 278 23.50 4.27 4.07
N GLY A 279 24.17 3.12 4.09
CA GLY A 279 23.71 1.89 3.48
C GLY A 279 24.03 1.80 1.99
N ARG A 280 23.27 0.96 1.28
CA ARG A 280 23.47 0.68 -0.15
C ARG A 280 22.81 1.72 -1.03
N ALA A 281 23.52 2.14 -2.07
CA ALA A 281 23.04 3.12 -3.02
C ALA A 281 22.23 2.50 -4.16
N LEU A 282 21.29 3.27 -4.70
CA LEU A 282 20.65 3.04 -5.98
C LEU A 282 21.39 3.80 -7.08
N ILE A 283 21.60 3.18 -8.24
CA ILE A 283 22.12 3.84 -9.45
C ILE A 283 21.15 3.55 -10.59
N ARG A 284 20.45 4.58 -11.08
CA ARG A 284 19.47 4.43 -12.17
C ARG A 284 20.02 4.77 -13.54
N LYS A 285 20.93 5.75 -13.61
CA LYS A 285 21.47 6.22 -14.87
C LYS A 285 22.73 5.46 -15.29
N LEU A 286 22.76 4.99 -16.53
CA LEU A 286 23.84 4.17 -17.08
C LEU A 286 25.17 4.92 -17.19
N ASP A 287 25.13 6.22 -17.45
CA ASP A 287 26.29 7.12 -17.48
C ASP A 287 26.95 7.23 -16.10
N VAL A 288 26.16 7.39 -15.04
CA VAL A 288 26.63 7.40 -13.65
C VAL A 288 27.27 6.06 -13.27
N SER A 289 26.63 4.93 -13.58
CA SER A 289 27.22 3.59 -13.36
C SER A 289 28.56 3.43 -14.10
N SER A 290 28.63 3.88 -15.35
CA SER A 290 29.85 3.77 -16.17
C SER A 290 30.98 4.69 -15.67
N ALA A 291 30.65 5.90 -15.22
CA ALA A 291 31.59 6.82 -14.61
C ALA A 291 32.17 6.25 -13.29
N LEU A 292 31.30 5.72 -12.42
CA LEU A 292 31.71 5.08 -11.16
C LEU A 292 32.61 3.85 -11.39
N ARG A 293 32.31 3.03 -12.40
CA ARG A 293 33.14 1.87 -12.77
C ARG A 293 34.50 2.26 -13.34
N SER A 294 34.59 3.43 -13.98
CA SER A 294 35.82 3.94 -14.58
C SER A 294 36.73 4.64 -13.57
N ALA A 295 36.23 4.95 -12.37
CA ALA A 295 37.03 5.55 -11.31
C ALA A 295 38.12 4.57 -10.83
N LYS A 296 39.37 5.05 -10.77
CA LYS A 296 40.53 4.24 -10.36
C LYS A 296 40.64 4.08 -8.84
N THR A 297 39.92 4.88 -8.08
CA THR A 297 39.99 4.90 -6.62
C THR A 297 38.98 3.94 -6.00
N PRO A 298 39.30 3.33 -4.84
CA PRO A 298 38.38 2.42 -4.15
C PRO A 298 37.15 3.12 -3.57
N THR A 299 37.25 4.45 -3.39
CA THR A 299 36.19 5.31 -2.92
C THR A 299 36.04 6.52 -3.84
N VAL A 300 34.80 6.95 -4.08
CA VAL A 300 34.48 8.06 -4.99
C VAL A 300 33.50 9.00 -4.29
N PRO A 301 33.78 10.32 -4.21
CA PRO A 301 32.81 11.27 -3.71
C PRO A 301 31.66 11.42 -4.73
N VAL A 302 30.43 11.37 -4.24
CA VAL A 302 29.22 11.32 -5.07
C VAL A 302 28.14 12.26 -4.57
N GLU A 303 27.40 12.84 -5.50
CA GLU A 303 26.18 13.59 -5.22
C GLU A 303 25.04 12.58 -5.02
N ILE A 304 24.37 12.67 -3.87
CA ILE A 304 23.29 11.75 -3.50
C ILE A 304 21.98 12.49 -3.27
N VAL A 305 20.87 11.81 -3.53
CA VAL A 305 19.52 12.26 -3.18
C VAL A 305 18.77 11.13 -2.51
N TRP A 306 17.98 11.43 -1.48
CA TRP A 306 17.10 10.44 -0.87
C TRP A 306 15.88 10.23 -1.77
N ILE A 307 15.59 8.97 -2.12
CA ILE A 307 14.39 8.61 -2.86
C ILE A 307 13.40 7.99 -1.89
N GLU A 308 12.37 8.76 -1.54
CA GLU A 308 11.34 8.35 -0.57
C GLU A 308 10.66 7.04 -0.97
N ASP A 309 10.27 6.90 -2.25
CA ASP A 309 9.58 5.71 -2.77
C ASP A 309 10.33 4.39 -2.53
N PHE A 310 11.67 4.44 -2.42
CA PHE A 310 12.50 3.24 -2.25
C PHE A 310 13.18 3.18 -0.89
N GLY A 311 13.01 4.20 -0.04
CA GLY A 311 13.71 4.33 1.24
C GLY A 311 15.23 4.18 1.10
N LYS A 312 15.81 4.70 0.02
CA LYS A 312 17.24 4.54 -0.33
C LYS A 312 17.84 5.81 -0.89
N TRP A 313 19.16 5.95 -0.72
CA TRP A 313 19.95 7.00 -1.37
C TRP A 313 20.24 6.62 -2.83
N GLU A 314 19.98 7.52 -3.76
CA GLU A 314 20.35 7.39 -5.18
C GLU A 314 21.58 8.25 -5.49
N ILE A 315 22.58 7.68 -6.18
CA ILE A 315 23.72 8.43 -6.71
C ILE A 315 23.30 9.12 -8.00
N ARG A 316 23.37 10.46 -8.02
CA ARG A 316 23.04 11.29 -9.20
C ARG A 316 24.25 11.59 -10.08
N GLY A 317 25.43 11.61 -9.50
CA GLY A 317 26.68 11.94 -10.19
C GLY A 317 27.91 11.77 -9.31
N ILE A 318 29.09 11.92 -9.90
CA ILE A 318 30.35 12.04 -9.17
C ILE A 318 30.50 13.51 -8.77
N ALA A 319 30.70 13.77 -7.48
CA ALA A 319 30.90 15.13 -6.97
C ALA A 319 32.25 15.67 -7.47
N LYS A 320 32.27 16.95 -7.85
CA LYS A 320 33.48 17.64 -8.35
C LYS A 320 34.38 18.13 -7.23
#